data_AF-A0A922XBQ5-F1
#
_entry.id   AF-A0A922XBQ5-F1
#
_cell.length_a   1.000
_cell.length_b   1.000
_cell.length_c   1.000
_cell.angle_alpha   90.00
_cell.angle_beta   90.00
_cell.angle_gamma   90.00
#
_symmetry.space_group_name_H-M   'P 1'
#
loop_
_entity.id
_entity.type
_entity.pdbx_description
1 polymer ?
#
loop_
_entity_poly.entity_id
_entity_poly.type
_entity_poly.pdbx_seq_one_letter_code
_entity_poly.pdbx_strand_id
1 'polypeptide(L)'
;MGRRHLVIRDESRSRHANVRAIRTKKGRRDRRIPIHATFCNVLDAKCVKGATGRVFAAAKGGELHDGNMRKILVEQVLTPLAKDFPAPPDGPGFINGRLHSFRHYFCSWCANSSVSLQAAMDWLGHRDSRMVRHYYHLHDREAQQQMQKLGSIPGLNAT
;
A
#
# COMPACT_ATOMS: atom_id res chain seq x y z
N MET A 1 -21.19 6.58 -8.81
CA MET A 1 -19.73 6.66 -9.04
C MET A 1 -18.99 6.29 -7.75
N GLY A 2 -18.57 5.04 -7.60
CA GLY A 2 -17.90 4.53 -6.40
C GLY A 2 -16.50 5.11 -6.21
N ARG A 3 -16.04 5.27 -4.96
CA ARG A 3 -14.73 5.85 -4.63
C ARG A 3 -13.61 5.00 -5.23
N ARG A 4 -12.92 5.52 -6.24
CA ARG A 4 -11.71 4.89 -6.82
C ARG A 4 -10.42 5.20 -6.07
N HIS A 5 -10.48 6.02 -5.02
CA HIS A 5 -9.31 6.49 -4.29
C HIS A 5 -9.60 6.61 -2.78
N LEU A 6 -8.62 6.22 -1.95
CA LEU A 6 -8.55 6.58 -0.54
C LEU A 6 -7.80 7.90 -0.41
N VAL A 7 -8.41 8.86 0.29
CA VAL A 7 -7.73 10.09 0.69
C VAL A 7 -7.32 9.92 2.14
N ILE A 8 -6.02 9.83 2.38
CA ILE A 8 -5.48 9.90 3.73
C ILE A 8 -5.11 11.36 3.95
N ARG A 9 -5.74 12.02 4.92
CA ARG A 9 -5.47 13.43 5.25
C ARG A 9 -4.41 13.56 6.33
N ASP A 10 -3.66 14.64 6.26
CA ASP A 10 -2.81 15.15 7.31
C ASP A 10 -3.47 16.39 7.91
N GLU A 11 -3.95 16.26 9.14
CA GLU A 11 -4.75 17.32 9.78
C GLU A 11 -3.87 18.33 10.54
N SER A 12 -2.52 18.21 10.45
CA SER A 12 -1.57 19.11 11.13
C SER A 12 -1.68 20.57 10.70
N ARG A 13 -2.28 20.82 9.54
CA ARG A 13 -2.48 22.16 8.96
C ARG A 13 -3.92 22.66 9.04
N SER A 14 -4.82 21.91 9.68
CA SER A 14 -6.23 22.31 9.79
C SER A 14 -6.40 23.44 10.80
N ARG A 15 -7.05 24.55 10.39
CA ARG A 15 -7.41 25.67 11.27
C ARG A 15 -8.34 25.27 12.43
N HIS A 16 -8.95 24.09 12.39
CA HIS A 16 -9.84 23.54 13.43
C HIS A 16 -9.15 22.52 14.36
N ALA A 17 -7.80 22.52 14.42
CA ALA A 17 -7.01 21.55 15.17
C ALA A 17 -7.23 21.52 16.70
N ASN A 18 -7.98 22.46 17.27
CA ASN A 18 -8.14 22.60 18.72
C ASN A 18 -9.21 21.68 19.35
N VAL A 19 -9.99 20.90 18.59
CA VAL A 19 -11.15 20.16 19.13
C VAL A 19 -10.98 18.63 19.15
N ARG A 20 -10.04 18.05 18.39
CA ARG A 20 -9.75 16.60 18.39
C ARG A 20 -8.26 16.33 18.24
N ALA A 21 -7.77 15.25 18.83
CA ALA A 21 -6.39 14.77 18.68
C ALA A 21 -5.99 14.76 17.19
N ILE A 22 -4.96 15.54 16.86
CA ILE A 22 -4.57 15.84 15.49
C ILE A 22 -4.07 14.56 14.80
N ARG A 23 -4.76 14.12 13.73
CA ARG A 23 -4.28 13.01 12.90
C ARG A 23 -3.16 13.49 12.00
N THR A 24 -1.93 13.20 12.39
CA THR A 24 -0.74 13.54 11.60
C THR A 24 -0.18 12.31 10.91
N LYS A 25 0.41 12.51 9.74
CA LYS A 25 1.31 11.53 9.13
C LYS A 25 2.75 11.93 9.37
N LYS A 26 3.63 10.93 9.43
CA LYS A 26 5.09 11.11 9.48
C LYS A 26 5.64 12.06 8.41
N GLY A 27 4.96 12.20 7.27
CA GLY A 27 5.33 13.10 6.17
C GLY A 27 4.64 14.48 6.15
N ARG A 28 3.67 14.75 7.05
CA ARG A 28 2.85 15.98 7.10
C ARG A 28 2.24 16.41 5.76
N ARG A 29 1.77 15.44 4.97
CA ARG A 29 1.15 15.66 3.65
C ARG A 29 -0.03 14.72 3.43
N ASP A 30 -1.07 15.24 2.80
CA ASP A 30 -2.16 14.46 2.24
C ASP A 30 -1.64 13.50 1.18
N ARG A 31 -2.30 12.35 1.03
CA ARG A 31 -2.00 11.43 -0.07
C ARG A 31 -3.27 10.76 -0.55
N ARG A 32 -3.32 10.56 -1.86
CA ARG A 32 -4.40 9.85 -2.55
C ARG A 32 -3.84 8.52 -3.04
N ILE A 33 -4.50 7.44 -2.66
CA ILE A 33 -4.09 6.09 -3.03
C ILE A 33 -5.21 5.52 -3.91
N PRO A 34 -4.94 5.12 -5.16
CA PRO A 34 -5.93 4.43 -5.98
C PRO A 34 -6.31 3.11 -5.32
N ILE A 35 -7.59 2.77 -5.38
CA ILE A 35 -8.10 1.53 -4.82
C ILE A 35 -8.31 0.53 -5.95
N HIS A 36 -7.76 -0.67 -5.79
CA HIS A 36 -8.04 -1.77 -6.69
C HIS A 36 -9.52 -2.18 -6.63
N ALA A 37 -10.14 -2.50 -7.76
CA ALA A 37 -11.58 -2.79 -7.85
C ALA A 37 -12.03 -3.88 -6.86
N THR A 38 -11.22 -4.94 -6.67
CA THR A 38 -11.47 -5.99 -5.68
C THR A 38 -11.60 -5.43 -4.26
N PHE A 39 -10.74 -4.47 -3.88
CA PHE A 39 -10.81 -3.87 -2.56
C PHE A 39 -11.99 -2.90 -2.43
N CYS A 40 -12.39 -2.21 -3.51
CA CYS A 40 -13.64 -1.43 -3.52
C CYS A 40 -14.83 -2.31 -3.15
N ASN A 41 -14.97 -3.49 -3.76
CA ASN A 41 -16.09 -4.40 -3.48
C ASN A 41 -16.12 -4.83 -2.00
N VAL A 42 -14.95 -5.10 -1.41
CA VAL A 42 -14.84 -5.43 0.02
C VAL A 42 -15.25 -4.25 0.89
N LEU A 43 -14.79 -3.03 0.57
CA LEU A 43 -15.16 -1.82 1.30
C LEU A 43 -16.67 -1.55 1.19
N ASP A 44 -17.24 -1.66 0.00
CA ASP A 44 -18.68 -1.40 -0.21
C ASP A 44 -19.55 -2.43 0.52
N ALA A 45 -19.11 -3.69 0.58
CA ALA A 45 -19.83 -4.76 1.29
C ALA A 45 -19.66 -4.70 2.82
N LYS A 46 -18.53 -4.21 3.34
CA LYS A 46 -18.16 -4.33 4.77
C LYS A 46 -18.12 -3.00 5.52
N CYS A 47 -17.91 -1.88 4.83
CA CYS A 47 -17.92 -0.57 5.47
C CYS A 47 -19.35 -0.06 5.58
N VAL A 48 -20.03 -0.47 6.66
CA VAL A 48 -21.16 0.30 7.18
C VAL A 48 -20.61 1.67 7.56
N LYS A 49 -21.18 2.76 7.02
CA LYS A 49 -20.85 4.13 7.44
C LYS A 49 -21.27 4.29 8.91
N GLY A 50 -20.42 3.85 9.83
CA GLY A 50 -20.67 3.98 11.25
C GLY A 50 -20.72 5.46 11.66
N ALA A 51 -21.54 5.77 12.67
CA ALA A 51 -21.77 7.13 13.18
C ALA A 51 -20.48 7.89 13.58
N THR A 52 -19.37 7.19 13.81
CA THR A 52 -18.09 7.74 14.29
C THR A 52 -17.15 8.20 13.18
N GLY A 53 -17.47 7.94 11.90
CA GLY A 53 -16.64 8.33 10.76
C GLY A 53 -15.35 7.51 10.57
N ARG A 54 -15.19 6.39 11.29
CA ARG A 54 -14.08 5.44 11.09
C ARG A 54 -14.50 4.34 10.10
N VAL A 55 -13.59 3.97 9.19
CA VAL A 55 -13.81 2.89 8.21
C VAL A 55 -13.75 1.52 8.88
N PHE A 56 -12.88 1.37 9.87
CA PHE A 56 -12.76 0.20 10.72
C PHE A 56 -12.81 0.63 12.19
N ALA A 57 -13.58 -0.09 13.00
CA ALA A 57 -13.71 0.14 14.44
C ALA A 57 -13.41 -1.16 15.20
N ALA A 58 -12.89 -1.04 16.42
CA ALA A 58 -12.81 -2.17 17.33
C ALA A 58 -14.22 -2.65 17.73
N ALA A 59 -14.33 -3.87 18.28
CA ALA A 59 -15.62 -4.46 18.67
C ALA A 59 -16.49 -3.55 19.56
N LYS A 60 -15.87 -2.72 20.40
CA LYS A 60 -16.55 -1.74 21.27
C LYS A 60 -16.73 -0.35 20.62
N GLY A 61 -16.61 -0.22 19.30
CA GLY A 61 -16.74 1.04 18.56
C GLY A 61 -15.54 1.99 18.64
N GLY A 62 -14.49 1.61 19.37
CA GLY A 62 -13.26 2.39 19.56
C GLY A 62 -12.24 2.26 18.41
N GLU A 63 -11.04 2.80 18.63
CA GLU A 63 -9.91 2.68 17.70
C GLU A 63 -9.34 1.27 17.68
N LEU A 64 -8.86 0.84 16.51
CA LEU A 64 -8.09 -0.38 16.40
C LEU A 64 -6.70 -0.15 16.97
N HIS A 65 -6.31 -0.98 17.93
CA HIS A 65 -4.98 -0.97 18.52
C HIS A 65 -4.03 -1.90 17.75
N ASP A 66 -2.79 -1.47 17.53
CA ASP A 66 -1.79 -2.23 16.75
C ASP A 66 -1.58 -3.65 17.29
N GLY A 67 -1.54 -3.80 18.62
CA GLY A 67 -1.44 -5.12 19.26
C GLY A 67 -2.62 -6.05 18.92
N ASN A 68 -3.84 -5.52 18.87
CA ASN A 68 -5.02 -6.30 18.51
C ASN A 68 -5.02 -6.67 17.02
N MET A 69 -4.61 -5.74 16.15
CA MET A 69 -4.44 -6.01 14.73
C MET A 69 -3.40 -7.10 14.47
N ARG A 70 -2.26 -7.05 15.18
CA ARG A 70 -1.23 -8.10 15.11
C ARG A 70 -1.79 -9.44 15.57
N LYS A 71 -2.52 -9.47 16.68
CA LYS A 71 -3.12 -10.70 17.21
C LYS A 71 -4.08 -11.32 16.19
N ILE A 72 -5.00 -10.52 15.64
CA ILE A 72 -5.96 -10.96 14.61
C ILE A 72 -5.22 -11.48 13.37
N LEU A 73 -4.18 -10.77 12.90
CA LEU A 73 -3.38 -11.23 11.75
C LEU A 73 -2.78 -12.61 12.01
N VAL A 74 -2.15 -12.82 13.17
CA VAL A 74 -1.54 -14.11 13.50
C VAL A 74 -2.60 -15.21 13.60
N GLU A 75 -3.62 -15.00 14.42
CA GLU A 75 -4.61 -16.04 14.76
C GLU A 75 -5.55 -16.38 13.60
N GLN A 76 -5.96 -15.39 12.80
CA GLN A 76 -7.00 -15.59 11.78
C GLN A 76 -6.46 -15.69 10.35
N VAL A 77 -5.21 -15.30 10.11
CA VAL A 77 -4.63 -15.29 8.76
C VAL A 77 -3.37 -16.16 8.69
N LEU A 78 -2.36 -15.87 9.52
CA LEU A 78 -1.07 -16.53 9.39
C LEU A 78 -1.13 -18.00 9.83
N THR A 79 -1.65 -18.27 11.03
CA THR A 79 -1.73 -19.63 11.57
C THR A 79 -2.60 -20.55 10.69
N PRO A 80 -3.82 -20.16 10.28
CA PRO A 80 -4.67 -21.06 9.48
C PRO A 80 -4.13 -21.36 8.08
N LEU A 81 -3.40 -20.42 7.47
CA LEU A 81 -2.86 -20.55 6.12
C LEU A 81 -1.43 -21.08 6.09
N ALA A 82 -0.73 -21.18 7.22
CA ALA A 82 0.67 -21.63 7.26
C ALA A 82 0.86 -23.04 6.67
N LYS A 83 -0.16 -23.91 6.78
CA LYS A 83 -0.14 -25.24 6.18
C LYS A 83 -0.09 -25.21 4.64
N ASP A 84 -0.71 -24.21 4.03
CA ASP A 84 -0.77 -24.05 2.58
C ASP A 84 0.47 -23.33 2.04
N PHE A 85 1.21 -22.65 2.92
CA PHE A 85 2.43 -21.90 2.64
C PHE A 85 3.55 -22.27 3.61
N PRO A 86 4.11 -23.50 3.50
CA PRO A 86 5.15 -23.98 4.40
C PRO A 86 6.42 -23.12 4.30
N ALA A 87 7.15 -23.05 5.41
CA ALA A 87 8.44 -22.37 5.45
C ALA A 87 9.50 -23.14 4.65
N PRO A 88 10.40 -22.45 3.93
CA PRO A 88 11.60 -23.09 3.39
C PRO A 88 12.54 -23.54 4.53
N PRO A 89 13.38 -24.57 4.32
CA PRO A 89 14.26 -25.12 5.36
C PRO A 89 15.19 -24.07 6.00
N ASP A 90 15.70 -23.13 5.18
CA ASP A 90 16.77 -22.21 5.57
C ASP A 90 16.32 -20.75 5.62
N GLY A 91 15.01 -20.48 5.80
CA GLY A 91 14.51 -19.12 5.73
C GLY A 91 13.17 -18.86 6.43
N PRO A 92 12.81 -17.57 6.59
CA PRO A 92 11.52 -17.22 7.17
C PRO A 92 10.37 -17.65 6.25
N GLY A 93 9.39 -18.33 6.84
CA GLY A 93 8.17 -18.76 6.13
C GLY A 93 7.03 -17.76 6.23
N PHE A 94 5.91 -18.11 5.61
CA PHE A 94 4.69 -17.29 5.63
C PHE A 94 4.21 -16.96 7.06
N ILE A 95 4.34 -17.91 7.99
CA ILE A 95 3.98 -17.75 9.41
C ILE A 95 4.73 -16.59 10.09
N ASN A 96 5.91 -16.22 9.59
CA ASN A 96 6.71 -15.12 10.14
C ASN A 96 6.30 -13.75 9.59
N GLY A 97 5.26 -13.70 8.73
CA GLY A 97 4.71 -12.49 8.15
C GLY A 97 4.30 -11.44 9.19
N ARG A 98 4.57 -10.18 8.86
CA ARG A 98 4.11 -9.00 9.60
C ARG A 98 3.27 -8.09 8.72
N LEU A 99 2.51 -7.17 9.30
CA LEU A 99 1.76 -6.15 8.54
C LEU A 99 2.64 -5.37 7.55
N HIS A 100 3.89 -5.07 7.94
CA HIS A 100 4.83 -4.38 7.07
C HIS A 100 5.25 -5.20 5.84
N SER A 101 5.20 -6.53 5.92
CA SER A 101 5.51 -7.43 4.80
C SER A 101 4.53 -7.27 3.64
N PHE A 102 3.24 -6.99 3.92
CA PHE A 102 2.28 -6.68 2.85
C PHE A 102 2.64 -5.39 2.12
N ARG A 103 3.22 -4.41 2.82
CA ARG A 103 3.70 -3.18 2.19
C ARG A 103 4.92 -3.45 1.29
N HIS A 104 5.83 -4.32 1.72
CA HIS A 104 6.94 -4.78 0.89
C HIS A 104 6.44 -5.53 -0.35
N TYR A 105 5.55 -6.51 -0.16
CA TYR A 105 4.95 -7.25 -1.25
C TYR A 105 4.26 -6.35 -2.27
N PHE A 106 3.46 -5.38 -1.82
CA PHE A 106 2.83 -4.41 -2.71
C PHE A 106 3.84 -3.61 -3.53
N CYS A 107 4.95 -3.21 -2.91
CA CYS A 107 6.05 -2.53 -3.59
C CYS A 107 6.69 -3.41 -4.68
N SER A 108 7.00 -4.66 -4.36
CA SER A 108 7.55 -5.62 -5.32
C SER A 108 6.56 -5.92 -6.45
N TRP A 109 5.27 -6.05 -6.13
CA TRP A 109 4.22 -6.28 -7.13
C TRP A 109 4.06 -5.09 -8.08
N CYS A 110 4.16 -3.86 -7.57
CA CYS A 110 4.21 -2.65 -8.41
C CYS A 110 5.40 -2.69 -9.38
N ALA A 111 6.59 -3.03 -8.87
CA ALA A 111 7.80 -3.16 -9.70
C ALA A 111 7.60 -4.18 -10.82
N ASN A 112 7.16 -5.40 -10.47
CA ASN A 112 6.91 -6.47 -11.44
C ASN A 112 5.77 -6.17 -12.43
N SER A 113 4.90 -5.20 -12.14
CA SER A 113 3.79 -4.79 -13.00
C SER A 113 4.11 -3.52 -13.80
N SER A 114 5.39 -3.13 -13.86
CA SER A 114 5.88 -1.93 -14.57
C SER A 114 5.18 -0.63 -14.13
N VAL A 115 4.72 -0.56 -12.88
CA VAL A 115 4.28 0.71 -12.29
C VAL A 115 5.50 1.60 -12.14
N SER A 116 5.40 2.89 -12.45
CA SER A 116 6.55 3.78 -12.26
C SER A 116 6.98 3.86 -10.79
N LEU A 117 8.30 3.88 -10.56
CA LEU A 117 8.90 4.07 -9.23
C LEU A 117 8.29 5.26 -8.48
N GLN A 118 8.11 6.39 -9.18
CA GLN A 118 7.56 7.60 -8.61
C GLN A 118 6.11 7.41 -8.12
N ALA A 119 5.25 6.78 -8.92
CA ALA A 119 3.88 6.49 -8.53
C ALA A 119 3.83 5.56 -7.30
N ALA A 120 4.65 4.50 -7.28
CA ALA A 120 4.72 3.58 -6.15
C ALA A 120 5.21 4.30 -4.86
N MET A 121 6.21 5.18 -4.97
CA MET A 121 6.71 6.00 -3.87
C MET A 121 5.62 6.93 -3.30
N ASP A 122 4.86 7.59 -4.18
CA ASP A 122 3.77 8.49 -3.80
C ASP A 122 2.64 7.77 -3.07
N TRP A 123 2.21 6.62 -3.57
CA TRP A 123 1.15 5.82 -2.94
C TRP A 123 1.57 5.28 -1.57
N LEU A 124 2.79 4.77 -1.46
CA LEU A 124 3.34 4.25 -0.21
C LEU A 124 3.69 5.39 0.78
N GLY A 125 3.94 6.60 0.29
CA GLY A 125 4.41 7.74 1.08
C GLY A 125 5.84 7.57 1.58
N HIS A 126 6.72 7.01 0.75
CA HIS A 126 8.16 6.97 1.02
C HIS A 126 8.81 8.29 0.57
N ARG A 127 9.57 8.93 1.47
CA ARG A 127 10.43 10.08 1.11
C ARG A 127 11.79 9.66 0.59
N ASP A 128 12.25 8.50 1.03
CA ASP A 128 13.53 7.95 0.64
C ASP A 128 13.29 6.65 -0.12
N SER A 129 13.83 6.64 -1.33
CA SER A 129 13.73 5.56 -2.28
C SER A 129 14.49 4.29 -1.86
N ARG A 130 15.32 4.28 -0.81
CA ARG A 130 16.13 3.11 -0.40
C ARG A 130 15.37 1.78 -0.33
N MET A 131 14.15 1.77 0.22
CA MET A 131 13.33 0.55 0.28
C MET A 131 12.74 0.17 -1.08
N VAL A 132 12.31 1.15 -1.87
CA VAL A 132 11.65 0.91 -3.17
C VAL A 132 12.68 0.55 -4.23
N ARG A 133 13.86 1.19 -4.19
CA ARG A 133 15.03 0.92 -5.03
C ARG A 133 15.46 -0.54 -4.95
N HIS A 134 15.44 -1.16 -3.77
CA HIS A 134 15.77 -2.58 -3.62
C HIS A 134 14.95 -3.50 -4.55
N TYR A 135 13.72 -3.11 -4.88
CA TYR A 135 12.86 -3.85 -5.81
C TYR A 135 12.95 -3.38 -7.25
N TYR A 136 13.25 -2.11 -7.50
CA TYR A 136 13.34 -1.52 -8.85
C TYR A 136 14.73 -1.61 -9.48
N HIS A 137 15.74 -2.12 -8.77
CA HIS A 137 17.10 -2.29 -9.30
C HIS A 137 17.22 -3.41 -10.36
N LEU A 138 16.19 -4.22 -10.58
CA LEU A 138 16.29 -5.47 -11.35
C LEU A 138 15.71 -5.39 -12.77
N HIS A 139 15.70 -4.22 -13.39
CA HIS A 139 14.88 -3.98 -14.58
C HIS A 139 15.65 -3.51 -15.81
N ASP A 140 16.73 -4.20 -16.19
CA ASP A 140 17.31 -4.05 -17.54
C ASP A 140 16.28 -4.38 -18.63
N ARG A 141 15.47 -5.42 -18.41
CA ARG A 141 14.41 -5.81 -19.34
C ARG A 141 13.30 -4.76 -19.44
N GLU A 142 12.90 -4.13 -18.33
CA GLU A 142 11.90 -3.06 -18.41
C GLU A 142 12.49 -1.77 -18.95
N ALA A 143 13.75 -1.44 -18.63
CA ALA A 143 14.45 -0.31 -19.24
C ALA A 143 14.46 -0.45 -20.78
N GLN A 144 14.74 -1.65 -21.28
CA GLN A 144 14.67 -1.96 -22.70
C GLN A 144 13.23 -1.83 -23.26
N GLN A 145 12.21 -2.32 -22.54
CA GLN A 145 10.80 -2.17 -22.96
C GLN A 145 10.32 -0.72 -22.93
N GLN A 146 10.74 0.08 -21.95
CA GLN A 146 10.41 1.51 -21.89
C GLN A 146 11.11 2.27 -23.01
N MET A 147 12.36 1.92 -23.34
CA MET A 147 13.05 2.47 -24.51
C MET A 147 12.32 2.12 -25.81
N GLN A 148 11.84 0.88 -25.96
CA GLN A 148 11.04 0.48 -27.13
C GLN A 148 9.71 1.26 -27.24
N LYS A 149 9.10 1.66 -26.11
CA LYS A 149 7.89 2.50 -26.10
C LYS A 149 8.13 3.94 -26.56
N LEU A 150 9.36 4.44 -26.50
CA LEU A 150 9.69 5.79 -26.98
C LEU A 150 9.59 5.90 -28.51
N GLY A 151 9.48 4.76 -29.23
CA GLY A 151 9.35 4.74 -30.69
C GLY A 151 10.59 5.30 -31.38
N SER A 152 10.44 5.66 -32.65
CA SER A 152 11.50 6.40 -33.38
C SER A 152 11.40 7.89 -33.07
N ILE A 153 12.55 8.54 -32.93
CA ILE A 153 12.63 9.99 -32.72
C ILE A 153 12.04 10.68 -33.96
N PRO A 154 11.01 11.53 -33.82
CA PRO A 154 10.45 12.25 -34.97
C PRO A 154 11.53 13.07 -35.67
N GLY A 155 11.73 12.81 -36.98
CA GLY A 155 12.75 13.50 -37.80
C GLY A 155 14.06 12.74 -37.98
N LEU A 156 14.24 11.59 -37.34
CA LEU A 156 15.36 10.67 -37.53
C LEU A 156 14.87 9.39 -38.22
N ASN A 157 14.45 9.51 -39.48
CA ASN A 157 14.27 8.33 -40.31
C ASN A 157 15.67 7.91 -40.79
N ALA A 158 16.15 6.77 -40.31
CA ALA A 158 17.35 6.14 -40.86
C ALA A 158 17.11 5.88 -42.36
N THR A 159 17.89 6.56 -43.20
CA THR A 159 18.13 6.17 -44.60
C THR A 159 18.76 4.80 -44.68
#